data_AF-A0AAJ6KPW4-F1
#
_entry.id   AF-A0AAJ6KPW4-F1
#
_cell.length_a   1.000
_cell.length_b   1.000
_cell.length_c   1.000
_cell.angle_alpha   90.00
_cell.angle_beta   90.00
_cell.angle_gamma   90.00
#
_symmetry.space_group_name_H-M   'P 1'
#
loop_
_entity.id
_entity.type
_entity.pdbx_description
1 polymer ?
#
loop_
_entity_poly.entity_id
_entity_poly.type
_entity_poly.pdbx_seq_one_letter_code
_entity_poly.pdbx_strand_id
1 'polypeptide(L)'
;MSRAEAEVTNGGPEQALKTFEDAGRADPTRKEPWVRIAQLQFDRANYARAIVAAQEVLQRDPNDLVADGVLTVAGFRIANQSLQRLQGRGALASGTARKEAETLASTLRATMGDDILQPDEPKKRKPVRNTRRAAPPAAKDAAPPKETPNASADPFQHLGGN
;
A
#
# COMPACT_ATOMS: atom_id res chain seq x y z
N MET A 1 -6.26 14.95 -10.67
CA MET A 1 -6.50 13.57 -11.12
C MET A 1 -6.43 13.55 -12.64
N SER A 2 -5.52 12.78 -13.22
CA SER A 2 -5.28 12.78 -14.67
C SER A 2 -6.28 11.89 -15.41
N ARG A 3 -6.49 12.12 -16.71
CA ARG A 3 -7.37 11.31 -17.57
C ARG A 3 -7.09 9.81 -17.48
N ALA A 4 -5.83 9.43 -17.30
CA ALA A 4 -5.40 8.05 -17.14
C ALA A 4 -5.87 7.43 -15.80
N GLU A 5 -5.93 8.21 -14.71
CA GLU A 5 -6.51 7.75 -13.44
C GLU A 5 -8.03 7.52 -13.55
N ALA A 6 -8.72 8.31 -14.38
CA ALA A 6 -10.15 8.14 -14.66
C ALA A 6 -10.47 6.96 -15.61
N GLU A 7 -9.53 6.58 -16.47
CA GLU A 7 -9.67 5.44 -17.39
C GLU A 7 -9.48 4.09 -16.68
N VAL A 8 -8.72 4.02 -15.58
CA VAL A 8 -8.68 2.82 -14.71
C VAL A 8 -10.09 2.45 -14.23
N THR A 9 -10.97 3.44 -14.03
CA THR A 9 -12.34 3.23 -13.56
C THR A 9 -13.34 2.89 -14.68
N ASN A 10 -13.05 3.23 -15.95
CA ASN A 10 -14.05 3.15 -17.05
C ASN A 10 -13.60 2.35 -18.29
N GLY A 11 -12.31 2.13 -18.52
CA GLY A 11 -11.74 1.53 -19.75
C GLY A 11 -10.95 0.24 -19.56
N GLY A 12 -10.80 -0.24 -18.33
CA GLY A 12 -10.03 -1.44 -18.00
C GLY A 12 -8.51 -1.20 -17.95
N PRO A 13 -7.77 -2.12 -17.32
CA PRO A 13 -6.35 -1.93 -17.04
C PRO A 13 -5.47 -1.91 -18.30
N GLU A 14 -5.87 -2.54 -19.40
CA GLU A 14 -5.17 -2.47 -20.69
C GLU A 14 -5.19 -1.07 -21.29
N GLN A 15 -6.34 -0.41 -21.26
CA GLN A 15 -6.49 0.94 -21.81
C GLN A 15 -5.69 1.94 -20.98
N ALA A 16 -5.74 1.82 -19.65
CA ALA A 16 -4.93 2.63 -18.75
C ALA A 16 -3.43 2.48 -19.03
N LEU A 17 -2.93 1.24 -19.22
CA LEU A 17 -1.54 0.99 -19.58
C LEU A 17 -1.15 1.73 -20.87
N LYS A 18 -1.96 1.60 -21.92
CA LYS A 18 -1.71 2.29 -23.20
C LYS A 18 -1.64 3.81 -23.01
N THR A 19 -2.58 4.38 -22.27
CA THR A 19 -2.63 5.82 -22.01
C THR A 19 -1.39 6.29 -21.24
N PHE A 20 -0.91 5.53 -20.25
CA PHE A 20 0.33 5.86 -19.54
C PHE A 20 1.58 5.69 -20.42
N GLU A 21 1.63 4.67 -21.28
CA GLU A 21 2.75 4.50 -22.22
C GLU A 21 2.82 5.66 -23.22
N ASP A 22 1.67 6.09 -23.75
CA ASP A 22 1.58 7.25 -24.63
C ASP A 22 2.02 8.53 -23.91
N ALA A 23 1.65 8.70 -22.63
CA ALA A 23 2.09 9.82 -21.80
C ALA A 23 3.61 9.80 -21.55
N GLY A 24 4.20 8.63 -21.30
CA GLY A 24 5.65 8.46 -21.13
C GLY A 24 6.43 8.70 -22.43
N ARG A 25 5.85 8.37 -23.59
CA ARG A 25 6.44 8.71 -24.90
C ARG A 25 6.34 10.20 -25.21
N ALA A 26 5.25 10.85 -24.82
CA ALA A 26 5.06 12.29 -25.01
C ALA A 26 5.99 13.14 -24.13
N ASP A 27 6.35 12.65 -22.95
CA ASP A 27 7.35 13.28 -22.08
C ASP A 27 8.28 12.24 -21.46
N PRO A 28 9.42 11.97 -22.13
CA PRO A 28 10.36 10.95 -21.69
C PRO A 28 11.04 11.27 -20.37
N THR A 29 10.99 12.50 -19.86
CA THR A 29 11.67 12.89 -18.62
C THR A 29 10.80 12.67 -17.39
N ARG A 30 9.47 12.63 -17.56
CA ARG A 30 8.52 12.40 -16.47
C ARG A 30 8.53 10.96 -16.01
N LYS A 31 8.60 10.77 -14.68
CA LYS A 31 8.60 9.44 -14.05
C LYS A 31 7.19 8.93 -13.76
N GLU A 32 6.22 9.82 -13.59
CA GLU A 32 4.87 9.50 -13.11
C GLU A 32 4.13 8.46 -13.97
N PRO A 33 4.19 8.52 -15.33
CA PRO A 33 3.56 7.49 -16.14
C PRO A 33 4.17 6.10 -15.90
N TRP A 34 5.49 6.02 -15.73
CA TRP A 34 6.21 4.77 -15.45
C TRP A 34 5.89 4.22 -14.06
N VAL A 35 5.72 5.08 -13.05
CA VAL A 35 5.27 4.66 -11.70
C VAL A 35 3.90 4.00 -11.81
N ARG A 36 2.96 4.60 -12.54
CA ARG A 36 1.61 4.06 -12.72
C ARG A 36 1.61 2.74 -13.50
N ILE A 37 2.43 2.62 -14.54
CA ILE A 37 2.62 1.36 -15.27
C ILE A 37 3.18 0.27 -14.34
N ALA A 38 4.22 0.59 -13.56
CA ALA A 38 4.85 -0.37 -12.65
C ALA A 38 3.86 -0.91 -11.62
N GLN A 39 3.11 -0.03 -10.97
CA GLN A 39 2.05 -0.39 -10.02
C GLN A 39 0.98 -1.26 -10.67
N LEU A 40 0.44 -0.83 -11.81
CA LEU A 40 -0.64 -1.55 -12.50
C LEU A 40 -0.20 -2.93 -13.00
N GLN A 41 1.03 -3.07 -13.51
CA GLN A 41 1.57 -4.38 -13.89
C GLN A 41 1.81 -5.26 -12.67
N PHE A 42 2.28 -4.69 -11.56
CA PHE A 42 2.50 -5.42 -10.32
C PHE A 42 1.19 -5.99 -9.74
N ASP A 43 0.14 -5.17 -9.68
CA ASP A 43 -1.18 -5.56 -9.19
C ASP A 43 -1.81 -6.69 -10.01
N ARG A 44 -1.47 -6.72 -11.31
CA ARG A 44 -1.88 -7.77 -12.24
C ARG A 44 -0.99 -9.01 -12.23
N ALA A 45 -0.05 -9.09 -11.28
CA ALA A 45 0.96 -10.15 -11.19
C ALA A 45 1.90 -10.28 -12.42
N ASN A 46 1.96 -9.25 -13.27
CA ASN A 46 2.87 -9.18 -14.41
C ASN A 46 4.26 -8.68 -13.96
N TYR A 47 4.89 -9.41 -13.05
CA TYR A 47 6.10 -8.97 -12.32
C TYR A 47 7.26 -8.56 -13.23
N ALA A 48 7.49 -9.27 -14.34
CA ALA A 48 8.56 -8.93 -15.28
C ALA A 48 8.34 -7.55 -15.93
N ARG A 49 7.10 -7.22 -16.31
CA ARG A 49 6.75 -5.91 -16.87
C ARG A 49 6.79 -4.81 -15.81
N ALA A 50 6.38 -5.15 -14.58
CA ALA A 50 6.48 -4.23 -13.44
C ALA A 50 7.92 -3.83 -13.15
N ILE A 51 8.86 -4.78 -13.22
CA ILE A 51 10.30 -4.54 -13.04
C ILE A 51 10.83 -3.58 -14.11
N VAL A 52 10.52 -3.81 -15.39
CA VAL A 52 10.97 -2.93 -16.47
C VAL A 52 10.45 -1.51 -16.27
N ALA A 53 9.16 -1.35 -15.95
CA ALA A 53 8.59 -0.03 -15.68
C ALA A 53 9.18 0.64 -14.43
N ALA A 54 9.47 -0.13 -13.37
CA ALA A 54 10.14 0.39 -12.18
C ALA A 54 11.58 0.86 -12.50
N GLN A 55 12.31 0.14 -13.35
CA GLN A 55 13.63 0.56 -13.82
C GLN A 55 13.55 1.86 -14.64
N GLU A 56 12.51 2.05 -15.44
CA GLU A 56 12.28 3.32 -16.12
C GLU A 56 12.04 4.48 -15.12
N VAL A 57 11.35 4.24 -14.01
CA VAL A 57 11.23 5.24 -12.93
C VAL A 57 12.61 5.55 -12.34
N LEU A 58 13.38 4.53 -11.98
CA LEU A 58 14.69 4.70 -11.32
C LEU A 58 15.74 5.35 -12.23
N GLN A 59 15.64 5.20 -13.54
CA GLN A 59 16.46 5.95 -14.50
C GLN A 59 16.20 7.46 -14.45
N ARG A 60 14.98 7.88 -14.06
CA ARG A 60 14.56 9.29 -13.97
C ARG A 60 14.69 9.85 -12.56
N ASP A 61 14.37 9.04 -11.56
CA ASP A 61 14.56 9.34 -10.15
C ASP A 61 15.13 8.12 -9.41
N PRO A 62 16.45 8.08 -9.20
CA PRO A 62 17.12 6.98 -8.51
C PRO A 62 16.71 6.80 -7.05
N ASN A 63 16.01 7.77 -6.44
CA ASN A 63 15.59 7.70 -5.03
C ASN A 63 14.09 7.39 -4.88
N ASP A 64 13.41 6.97 -5.96
CA ASP A 64 11.98 6.67 -5.92
C ASP A 64 11.70 5.35 -5.17
N LEU A 65 11.27 5.49 -3.90
CA LEU A 65 10.98 4.36 -3.01
C LEU A 65 9.85 3.47 -3.51
N VAL A 66 8.92 3.99 -4.31
CA VAL A 66 7.81 3.19 -4.85
C VAL A 66 8.35 2.26 -5.92
N ALA A 67 9.18 2.77 -6.83
CA ALA A 67 9.82 1.95 -7.86
C ALA A 67 10.78 0.91 -7.27
N ASP A 68 11.60 1.30 -6.29
CA ASP A 68 12.48 0.37 -5.57
C ASP A 68 11.68 -0.73 -4.86
N GLY A 69 10.57 -0.37 -4.21
CA GLY A 69 9.65 -1.32 -3.59
C GLY A 69 9.05 -2.30 -4.61
N VAL A 70 8.55 -1.80 -5.74
CA VAL A 70 7.99 -2.64 -6.82
C VAL A 70 9.06 -3.58 -7.38
N LEU A 71 10.25 -3.06 -7.70
CA LEU A 71 11.39 -3.82 -8.21
C LEU A 71 11.74 -4.97 -7.27
N THR A 72 11.89 -4.67 -5.98
CA THR A 72 12.30 -5.61 -4.94
C THR A 72 11.27 -6.71 -4.74
N VAL A 73 10.00 -6.34 -4.53
CA VAL A 73 8.94 -7.32 -4.23
C VAL A 73 8.59 -8.14 -5.47
N ALA A 74 8.58 -7.55 -6.66
CA ALA A 74 8.37 -8.29 -7.92
C ALA A 74 9.50 -9.31 -8.14
N GLY A 75 10.76 -8.91 -7.89
CA GLY A 75 11.92 -9.79 -7.95
C GLY A 75 11.79 -10.99 -7.01
N PHE A 76 11.39 -10.77 -5.75
CA PHE A 76 11.17 -11.86 -4.80
C PHE A 76 10.07 -12.83 -5.23
N ARG A 77 8.95 -12.32 -5.79
CA ARG A 77 7.87 -13.18 -6.28
C ARG A 77 8.31 -14.03 -7.46
N ILE A 78 9.07 -13.48 -8.40
CA ILE A 78 9.66 -14.25 -9.52
C ILE A 78 10.65 -15.30 -9.00
N ALA A 79 11.54 -14.92 -8.08
CA ALA A 79 12.51 -15.84 -7.49
C ALA A 79 11.81 -17.03 -6.82
N ASN A 80 10.79 -16.76 -6.00
CA ASN A 80 9.99 -17.79 -5.35
C ASN A 80 9.29 -18.72 -6.37
N GLN A 81 8.64 -18.15 -7.40
CA GLN A 81 8.02 -18.94 -8.47
C GLN A 81 9.05 -19.81 -9.21
N SER A 82 10.28 -19.31 -9.39
CA SER A 82 11.36 -20.08 -10.01
C SER A 82 11.81 -21.26 -9.14
N LEU A 83 12.01 -21.01 -7.85
CA LEU A 83 12.40 -22.03 -6.89
C LEU A 83 11.32 -23.11 -6.74
N GLN A 84 10.04 -22.74 -6.68
CA GLN A 84 8.93 -23.70 -6.63
C GLN A 84 8.89 -24.60 -7.87
N ARG A 85 9.09 -24.03 -9.07
CA ARG A 85 9.19 -24.82 -10.31
C ARG A 85 10.40 -25.76 -10.28
N LEU A 86 11.52 -25.32 -9.74
CA LEU A 86 12.74 -26.12 -9.64
C LEU A 86 12.59 -27.27 -8.64
N GLN A 87 11.95 -27.02 -7.51
CA GLN A 87 11.58 -28.01 -6.51
C GLN A 87 10.64 -29.07 -7.08
N GLY A 88 9.56 -28.65 -7.75
CA GLY A 88 8.59 -29.56 -8.36
C GLY A 88 9.20 -30.45 -9.45
N ARG A 89 10.33 -30.06 -10.03
CA ARG A 89 11.09 -30.83 -11.03
C ARG A 89 12.24 -31.65 -10.43
N GLY A 90 12.43 -31.63 -9.10
CA GLY A 90 13.54 -32.30 -8.42
C GLY A 90 14.93 -31.72 -8.71
N ALA A 91 15.02 -30.63 -9.46
CA ALA A 91 16.27 -30.04 -9.94
C ALA A 91 17.05 -29.28 -8.85
N LEU A 92 16.44 -29.05 -7.69
CA LEU A 92 17.13 -28.60 -6.48
C LEU A 92 18.15 -29.64 -5.95
N ALA A 93 18.08 -30.90 -6.40
CA ALA A 93 19.12 -31.88 -6.12
C ALA A 93 20.46 -31.52 -6.82
N SER A 94 20.45 -30.66 -7.84
CA SER A 94 21.69 -30.20 -8.47
C SER A 94 22.48 -29.30 -7.52
N GLY A 95 23.79 -29.55 -7.42
CA GLY A 95 24.68 -28.78 -6.55
C GLY A 95 24.68 -27.28 -6.84
N THR A 96 24.55 -26.89 -8.12
CA THR A 96 24.48 -25.48 -8.54
C THR A 96 23.19 -24.81 -8.05
N ALA A 97 22.03 -25.42 -8.28
CA ALA A 97 20.76 -24.87 -7.80
C ALA A 97 20.74 -24.69 -6.28
N ARG A 98 21.33 -25.66 -5.55
CA ARG A 98 21.45 -25.59 -4.10
C ARG A 98 22.32 -24.42 -3.66
N LYS A 99 23.50 -24.23 -4.25
CA LYS A 99 24.41 -23.12 -3.94
C LYS A 99 23.78 -21.74 -4.20
N GLU A 100 23.04 -21.59 -5.29
CA GLU A 100 22.32 -20.34 -5.58
C GLU A 100 21.23 -20.06 -4.55
N ALA A 101 20.47 -21.08 -4.15
CA ALA A 101 19.46 -20.96 -3.10
C ALA A 101 20.07 -20.60 -1.73
N GLU A 102 21.21 -21.20 -1.38
CA GLU A 102 21.96 -20.88 -0.17
C GLU A 102 22.46 -19.43 -0.17
N THR A 103 23.01 -18.98 -1.30
CA THR A 103 23.44 -17.57 -1.48
C THR A 103 22.27 -16.61 -1.27
N LEU A 104 21.12 -16.88 -1.90
CA LEU A 104 19.93 -16.07 -1.76
C LEU A 104 19.45 -16.01 -0.30
N ALA A 105 19.39 -17.15 0.39
CA ALA A 105 19.00 -17.22 1.80
C ALA A 105 19.97 -16.44 2.71
N SER A 106 21.27 -16.54 2.45
CA SER A 106 22.32 -15.77 3.12
C SER A 106 22.11 -14.26 2.95
N THR A 107 21.87 -13.81 1.71
CA THR A 107 21.64 -12.39 1.42
C THR A 107 20.38 -11.89 2.11
N LEU A 108 19.28 -12.64 2.07
CA LEU A 108 18.04 -12.27 2.76
C LEU A 108 18.26 -12.10 4.27
N ARG A 109 18.96 -13.05 4.91
CA ARG A 109 19.33 -12.95 6.32
C ARG A 109 20.19 -11.73 6.62
N ALA A 110 21.20 -11.46 5.79
CA ALA A 110 22.10 -10.33 5.99
C ALA A 110 21.39 -8.98 5.84
N THR A 111 20.45 -8.87 4.89
CA THR A 111 19.75 -7.62 4.60
C THR A 111 18.55 -7.37 5.54
N MET A 112 17.83 -8.41 5.93
CA MET A 112 16.56 -8.28 6.68
C MET A 112 16.65 -8.75 8.15
N GLY A 113 17.78 -9.34 8.54
CA GLY A 113 17.96 -9.95 9.86
C GLY A 113 17.41 -11.37 9.96
N ASP A 114 17.70 -12.06 11.06
CA ASP A 114 17.22 -13.43 11.30
C ASP A 114 15.73 -13.52 11.65
N ASP A 115 15.13 -12.40 12.08
CA ASP A 115 13.74 -12.35 12.52
C ASP A 115 12.74 -12.69 11.41
N ILE A 116 13.09 -12.47 10.13
CA ILE A 116 12.21 -12.84 9.01
C ILE A 116 12.05 -14.36 8.82
N LEU A 117 12.95 -15.17 9.38
CA LEU A 117 12.94 -16.62 9.27
C LEU A 117 12.26 -17.28 10.46
N GLN A 118 11.97 -16.52 11.51
CA GLN A 118 11.24 -17.02 12.67
C GLN A 118 9.75 -17.05 12.30
N PRO A 119 9.04 -18.16 12.54
CA PRO A 119 7.59 -18.15 12.43
C PRO A 119 7.05 -17.11 13.40
N ASP A 120 6.13 -16.24 12.93
CA ASP A 120 5.43 -15.28 13.77
C ASP A 120 4.74 -16.03 14.92
N GLU A 121 5.39 -16.12 16.08
CA GLU A 121 4.67 -16.38 17.32
C GLU A 121 3.81 -15.14 17.54
N PRO A 122 2.47 -15.26 17.57
CA PRO A 122 1.61 -14.11 17.77
C PRO A 122 1.96 -13.53 19.14
N LYS A 123 2.69 -12.40 19.14
CA LYS A 123 3.00 -11.64 20.35
C LYS A 123 1.66 -11.29 21.00
N LYS A 124 1.27 -12.05 22.02
CA LYS A 124 0.10 -11.79 22.86
C LYS A 124 0.25 -10.36 23.36
N ARG A 125 -0.49 -9.43 22.73
CA ARG A 125 -0.55 -8.04 23.18
C ARG A 125 -1.05 -8.09 24.61
N LYS A 126 -0.16 -7.82 25.57
CA LYS A 126 -0.56 -7.69 26.97
C LYS A 126 -1.63 -6.60 27.01
N PRO A 127 -2.82 -6.85 27.60
CA PRO A 127 -3.85 -5.83 27.67
C PRO A 127 -3.28 -4.65 28.42
N VAL A 128 -3.17 -3.51 27.75
CA VAL A 128 -2.85 -2.24 28.40
C VAL A 128 -3.97 -1.98 29.38
N ARG A 129 -3.71 -2.17 30.67
CA ARG A 129 -4.65 -1.91 31.75
C ARG A 129 -4.91 -0.42 31.76
N ASN A 130 -5.99 -0.01 31.10
CA ASN A 130 -6.47 1.35 31.08
C ASN A 130 -6.82 1.73 32.53
N THR A 131 -5.94 2.45 33.21
CA THR A 131 -6.21 3.00 34.53
C THR A 131 -7.21 4.13 34.35
N ARG A 132 -8.50 3.79 34.33
CA ARG A 132 -9.58 4.76 34.51
C ARG A 132 -9.33 5.48 35.84
N ARG A 133 -8.84 6.71 35.74
CA ARG A 133 -8.82 7.68 36.83
C ARG A 133 -10.26 7.83 37.31
N ALA A 134 -10.51 7.44 38.55
CA ALA A 134 -11.83 7.58 39.19
C ALA A 134 -12.23 9.06 39.21
N ALA A 135 -13.43 9.35 38.71
CA ALA A 135 -14.07 10.64 38.90
C ALA A 135 -14.57 10.74 40.36
N PRO A 136 -14.48 11.90 41.02
CA PRO A 136 -14.99 12.09 42.38
C PRO A 136 -16.54 12.12 42.40
N PRO A 137 -17.18 11.76 43.52
CA PRO A 137 -18.62 11.56 43.59
C PRO A 137 -19.39 12.90 43.62
N ALA A 138 -20.55 12.91 42.98
CA ALA A 138 -21.48 14.03 42.94
C ALA A 138 -22.14 14.26 44.32
N ALA A 139 -22.10 15.50 44.79
CA ALA A 139 -22.92 15.97 45.91
C ALA A 139 -24.34 16.28 45.42
N LYS A 140 -25.33 15.85 46.18
CA LYS A 140 -26.77 16.11 45.96
C LYS A 140 -27.26 17.30 46.80
N ASP A 141 -28.27 17.95 46.23
CA ASP A 141 -29.37 18.74 46.82
C ASP A 141 -29.18 20.23 47.15
N ALA A 142 -29.89 21.08 46.38
CA ALA A 142 -30.86 22.07 46.88
C ALA A 142 -31.76 22.65 45.74
N ALA A 143 -33.00 22.98 46.08
CA ALA A 143 -34.19 23.20 45.23
C ALA A 143 -34.32 24.63 44.58
N PRO A 144 -35.34 24.90 43.72
CA PRO A 144 -35.38 26.01 42.73
C PRO A 144 -36.17 27.27 43.22
N PRO A 145 -36.10 28.43 42.52
CA PRO A 145 -37.26 28.84 41.69
C PRO A 145 -37.03 29.81 40.49
N LYS A 146 -37.93 29.65 39.50
CA LYS A 146 -38.71 30.65 38.70
C LYS A 146 -38.13 31.53 37.56
N GLU A 147 -38.60 31.18 36.34
CA GLU A 147 -39.38 31.97 35.34
C GLU A 147 -38.88 33.35 34.85
N THR A 148 -38.34 33.47 33.63
CA THR A 148 -38.97 33.88 32.33
C THR A 148 -38.63 35.33 31.94
N PRO A 149 -38.92 35.82 30.71
CA PRO A 149 -38.46 35.37 29.39
C PRO A 149 -37.95 36.57 28.54
N ASN A 150 -37.44 36.30 27.32
CA ASN A 150 -37.39 37.16 26.11
C ASN A 150 -36.08 36.92 25.35
N ALA A 151 -36.02 36.91 24.03
CA ALA A 151 -37.01 37.02 22.97
C ALA A 151 -36.29 36.63 21.66
N SER A 152 -37.04 36.10 20.70
CA SER A 152 -36.92 36.34 19.25
C SER A 152 -35.56 36.05 18.57
N ALA A 153 -35.43 35.32 17.47
CA ALA A 153 -36.37 35.00 16.41
C ALA A 153 -35.82 33.82 15.59
N ASP A 154 -36.69 32.90 15.18
CA ASP A 154 -36.38 31.88 14.16
C ASP A 154 -36.45 32.53 12.76
N PRO A 155 -35.35 32.51 11.97
CA PRO A 155 -35.26 33.26 10.71
C PRO A 155 -35.74 32.50 9.47
N PHE A 156 -36.47 31.40 9.61
CA PHE A 156 -36.81 30.53 8.46
C PHE A 156 -38.29 30.17 8.34
N GLN A 157 -39.19 31.01 8.86
CA GLN A 157 -40.60 30.90 8.50
C GLN A 157 -40.96 32.02 7.51
N HIS A 158 -41.51 31.60 6.36
CA HIS A 158 -42.27 32.39 5.37
C HIS A 158 -41.60 32.77 4.04
N LEU A 159 -40.99 31.85 3.30
CA LEU A 159 -41.01 31.98 1.82
C LEU A 159 -41.23 30.63 1.14
N GLY A 160 -42.49 30.17 1.18
CA GLY A 160 -43.05 29.21 0.25
C GLY A 160 -44.31 29.81 -0.39
N GLY A 161 -44.34 29.82 -1.72
CA GLY A 161 -45.53 29.74 -2.59
C GLY A 161 -46.53 30.90 -2.60
N ASN A 162 -46.52 31.70 -3.67
CA ASN A 162 -47.49 31.64 -4.78
C ASN A 162 -47.06 32.59 -5.91
#